data_AF-A0A9Q0TH93-F1
#
_entry.id   AF-A0A9Q0TH93-F1
#
_cell.length_a   1.000
_cell.length_b   1.000
_cell.length_c   1.000
_cell.angle_alpha   90.00
_cell.angle_beta   90.00
_cell.angle_gamma   90.00
#
_symmetry.space_group_name_H-M   'P 1'
#
loop_
_entity.id
_entity.type
_entity.pdbx_description
1 polymer ?
#
loop_
_entity_poly.entity_id
_entity_poly.type
_entity_poly.pdbx_seq_one_letter_code
_entity_poly.pdbx_strand_id
1 'polypeptide(L)'
;MTSVKNNNMLPPGLVSNLQQVLLSRKGGGGGEEEEKKSDPSNDDNDKSTEPSTSTCVENTEEESNNSKPIVLVTNGDGIDSPGLVSLVEALVRGGLYNVHVCAPQSDKSVSSHSVTLHEAIAVTSAEINGAIAYEVSGTPVDCVSLALSGALFSWSKPLLVISGINRGSNCGHRMIYSGVVAGAREALFCGVPSLSISLNWKKDESQESDFKDAVAVCLPVINAAIRDIEKGFFPKSCFMNIEIPTSPSANKVSILMYFSQIAEQMLLLIYRQCAHNYRPLSN
;
A
#
# COMPACT_ATOMS: atom_id res chain seq x y z
N MET A 1 -4.81 25.52 23.66
CA MET A 1 -3.42 25.29 23.22
C MET A 1 -2.90 24.02 23.86
N THR A 2 -2.97 22.89 23.17
CA THR A 2 -2.15 21.69 23.46
C THR A 2 -1.86 21.04 22.11
N SER A 3 -0.64 21.30 21.62
CA SER A 3 -0.09 20.77 20.38
C SER A 3 0.02 19.25 20.48
N VAL A 4 -0.73 18.53 19.64
CA VAL A 4 -0.57 17.08 19.46
C VAL A 4 0.73 16.89 18.69
N LYS A 5 1.78 16.47 19.38
CA LYS A 5 3.03 16.05 18.75
C LYS A 5 2.75 14.79 17.92
N ASN A 6 2.87 14.92 16.59
CA ASN A 6 2.99 13.78 15.68
C ASN A 6 4.23 12.97 16.06
N ASN A 7 4.04 11.87 16.77
CA ASN A 7 5.08 10.87 16.97
C ASN A 7 5.14 10.00 15.70
N ASN A 8 5.96 10.40 14.74
CA ASN A 8 6.27 9.58 13.57
C ASN A 8 6.86 8.23 14.05
N MET A 9 6.14 7.14 13.81
CA MET A 9 6.54 5.76 14.11
C MET A 9 7.50 5.17 13.07
N LEU A 10 8.33 6.01 12.42
CA LEU A 10 9.32 5.53 11.48
C LEU A 10 10.68 5.40 12.17
N PRO A 11 11.45 4.33 11.88
CA PRO A 11 12.84 4.25 12.31
C PRO A 11 13.62 5.51 11.90
N PRO A 12 14.52 6.04 12.75
CA PRO A 12 15.24 7.29 12.46
C PRO A 12 15.98 7.32 11.11
N GLY A 13 16.47 6.16 10.65
CA GLY A 13 17.13 6.04 9.34
C GLY A 13 16.20 6.32 8.16
N LEU A 14 14.95 5.86 8.24
CA LEU A 14 13.96 6.05 7.17
C LEU A 14 13.49 7.52 7.13
N VAL A 15 13.36 8.17 8.28
CA VAL A 15 13.09 9.61 8.39
C VAL A 15 14.23 10.44 7.79
N SER A 16 15.48 10.09 8.11
CA SER A 16 16.65 10.82 7.60
C SER A 16 16.79 10.69 6.09
N ASN A 17 16.55 9.50 5.53
CA ASN A 17 16.60 9.27 4.08
C ASN A 17 15.50 10.03 3.35
N LEU A 18 14.27 10.02 3.89
CA LEU A 18 13.15 10.80 3.36
C LEU A 18 13.43 12.30 3.35
N GLN A 19 13.99 12.83 4.44
CA GLN A 19 14.36 14.25 4.52
C GLN A 19 15.42 14.63 3.49
N GLN A 20 16.42 13.78 3.25
CA GLN A 20 17.44 14.03 2.23
C GLN A 20 16.87 14.05 0.81
N VAL A 21 15.95 13.14 0.48
CA VAL A 21 15.27 13.10 -0.84
C VAL A 21 14.36 14.31 -1.04
N LEU A 22 13.68 14.78 0.01
CA LEU A 22 12.84 15.98 -0.07
C LEU A 22 13.67 17.27 -0.22
N LEU A 23 14.84 17.34 0.41
CA LEU A 23 15.75 18.48 0.28
C LEU A 23 16.39 18.57 -1.11
N SER A 24 16.72 17.44 -1.74
CA SER A 24 17.28 17.42 -3.10
C SER A 24 16.28 17.87 -4.17
N ARG A 25 14.97 17.65 -3.96
CA ARG A 25 13.92 18.21 -4.84
C ARG A 25 13.77 19.72 -4.74
N LYS A 26 14.10 20.33 -3.61
CA LYS A 26 13.97 21.79 -3.40
C LYS A 26 15.13 22.59 -4.00
N GLY A 27 16.22 21.93 -4.41
CA GLY A 27 17.42 22.55 -5.00
C GLY A 27 17.45 22.62 -6.53
N GLY A 28 16.44 22.08 -7.23
CA GLY A 28 16.37 22.05 -8.69
C GLY A 28 15.47 23.13 -9.28
N GLY A 29 15.83 24.40 -9.10
CA GLY A 29 15.09 25.53 -9.65
C GLY A 29 15.93 26.81 -9.60
N GLY A 30 16.91 26.89 -10.49
CA GLY A 30 17.76 28.07 -10.66
C GLY A 30 17.99 28.36 -12.13
N GLY A 31 17.24 29.33 -12.65
CA GLY A 31 17.42 29.96 -13.96
C GLY A 31 17.08 31.44 -13.81
N GLU A 32 18.15 32.22 -13.72
CA GLU A 32 18.38 33.66 -14.00
C GLU A 32 17.18 34.57 -14.27
N GLU A 33 17.11 35.71 -13.56
CA GLU A 33 16.99 37.04 -14.21
C GLU A 33 17.36 38.19 -13.25
N GLU A 34 17.95 39.22 -13.84
CA GLU A 34 18.77 40.28 -13.26
C GLU A 34 18.01 41.38 -12.50
N GLU A 35 18.73 42.05 -11.60
CA GLU A 35 18.35 43.30 -10.95
C GLU A 35 18.10 44.45 -11.96
N LYS A 36 17.00 45.18 -11.79
CA LYS A 36 16.99 46.64 -12.02
C LYS A 36 15.95 47.35 -11.14
N LYS A 37 16.45 48.28 -10.33
CA LYS A 37 15.71 49.26 -9.51
C LYS A 37 14.98 50.31 -10.36
N SER A 38 13.76 50.67 -9.96
CA SER A 38 13.33 52.07 -9.71
C SER A 38 11.83 52.16 -9.32
N ASP A 39 11.56 52.75 -8.16
CA ASP A 39 10.29 53.37 -7.69
C ASP A 39 10.07 54.75 -8.37
N PRO A 40 8.98 55.54 -8.13
CA PRO A 40 7.67 55.28 -7.47
C PRO A 40 6.42 55.93 -8.15
N SER A 41 5.24 55.73 -7.51
CA SER A 41 4.11 56.67 -7.31
C SER A 41 2.98 56.87 -8.33
N ASN A 42 1.78 57.13 -7.75
CA ASN A 42 0.55 57.74 -8.28
C ASN A 42 -0.39 56.83 -9.10
N ASP A 43 -1.72 56.96 -9.07
CA ASP A 43 -2.73 57.56 -8.19
C ASP A 43 -4.08 57.09 -8.77
N ASP A 44 -5.11 57.01 -7.92
CA ASP A 44 -6.51 57.32 -8.23
C ASP A 44 -7.41 56.55 -9.24
N ASN A 45 -8.63 56.29 -8.71
CA ASN A 45 -9.96 56.38 -9.36
C ASN A 45 -10.38 55.30 -10.38
N ASP A 46 -11.65 54.94 -10.57
CA ASP A 46 -12.96 55.13 -9.92
C ASP A 46 -13.93 54.25 -10.75
N LYS A 47 -15.08 53.90 -10.16
CA LYS A 47 -16.37 53.59 -10.79
C LYS A 47 -16.56 52.35 -11.69
N SER A 48 -17.35 51.43 -11.11
CA SER A 48 -18.67 50.94 -11.57
C SER A 48 -18.86 50.53 -13.05
N THR A 49 -19.44 49.34 -13.27
CA THR A 49 -20.78 49.11 -13.89
C THR A 49 -20.90 47.63 -14.31
N GLU A 50 -21.82 46.88 -13.69
CA GLU A 50 -22.47 45.68 -14.27
C GLU A 50 -23.67 46.11 -15.13
N PRO A 51 -24.43 45.25 -15.86
CA PRO A 51 -24.24 43.83 -16.24
C PRO A 51 -24.52 43.56 -17.75
N SER A 52 -24.10 42.42 -18.31
CA SER A 52 -24.85 41.77 -19.40
C SER A 52 -24.57 40.27 -19.51
N THR A 53 -25.60 39.50 -19.18
CA THR A 53 -25.98 38.18 -19.72
C THR A 53 -25.19 37.63 -20.92
N SER A 54 -24.60 36.45 -20.75
CA SER A 54 -24.66 35.41 -21.78
C SER A 54 -24.71 34.03 -21.12
N THR A 55 -25.62 33.21 -21.64
CA THR A 55 -26.05 31.90 -21.19
C THR A 55 -24.92 30.88 -21.20
N CYS A 56 -24.60 30.29 -20.04
CA CYS A 56 -23.81 29.06 -19.97
C CYS A 56 -24.75 27.89 -19.64
N VAL A 57 -24.92 26.99 -20.61
CA VAL A 57 -25.33 25.62 -20.32
C VAL A 57 -24.07 24.90 -19.85
N GLU A 58 -23.85 24.89 -18.54
CA GLU A 58 -22.90 24.01 -17.89
C GLU A 58 -23.69 22.89 -17.24
N ASN A 59 -23.73 21.72 -17.90
CA ASN A 59 -24.02 20.48 -17.18
C ASN A 59 -22.69 19.91 -16.71
N THR A 60 -22.44 20.26 -15.46
CA THR A 60 -21.51 19.74 -14.48
C THR A 60 -21.45 18.21 -14.45
N GLU A 61 -20.33 17.64 -14.91
CA GLU A 61 -19.90 16.28 -14.55
C GLU A 61 -18.47 16.26 -13.98
N GLU A 62 -18.03 17.34 -13.34
CA GLU A 62 -16.74 17.37 -12.65
C GLU A 62 -16.83 17.99 -11.25
N GLU A 63 -17.81 17.56 -10.44
CA GLU A 63 -17.80 17.85 -9.00
C GLU A 63 -18.24 16.63 -8.18
N SER A 64 -17.35 15.64 -8.02
CA SER A 64 -17.37 14.67 -6.89
C SER A 64 -16.13 13.75 -6.87
N ASN A 65 -14.92 14.24 -7.16
CA ASN A 65 -13.71 13.39 -7.09
C ASN A 65 -13.06 13.31 -5.70
N ASN A 66 -13.76 13.73 -4.63
CA ASN A 66 -13.21 13.74 -3.27
C ASN A 66 -13.92 12.81 -2.26
N SER A 67 -14.72 11.83 -2.70
CA SER A 67 -15.52 10.99 -1.76
C SER A 67 -15.16 9.49 -1.73
N LYS A 68 -14.32 8.99 -2.65
CA LYS A 68 -13.98 7.56 -2.69
C LYS A 68 -12.91 7.21 -1.64
N PRO A 69 -13.09 6.15 -0.84
CA PRO A 69 -12.07 5.73 0.11
C PRO A 69 -10.81 5.24 -0.62
N ILE A 70 -9.66 5.43 0.03
CA ILE A 70 -8.37 4.96 -0.48
C ILE A 70 -8.17 3.48 -0.14
N VAL A 71 -7.76 2.69 -1.13
CA VAL A 71 -7.21 1.34 -0.94
C VAL A 71 -5.76 1.35 -1.37
N LEU A 72 -4.86 0.97 -0.46
CA LEU A 72 -3.43 0.82 -0.74
C LEU A 72 -3.13 -0.63 -1.13
N VAL A 73 -2.40 -0.84 -2.22
CA VAL A 73 -2.00 -2.15 -2.71
C VAL A 73 -0.47 -2.27 -2.70
N THR A 74 0.02 -3.41 -2.25
CA THR A 74 1.44 -3.81 -2.30
C THR A 74 1.52 -5.31 -2.62
N ASN A 75 2.72 -5.87 -2.75
CA ASN A 75 2.92 -7.31 -2.88
C ASN A 75 4.35 -7.72 -2.51
N GLY A 76 4.69 -9.00 -2.68
CA GLY A 76 6.04 -9.52 -2.59
C GLY A 76 6.76 -9.67 -3.93
N ASP A 77 6.04 -9.95 -5.02
CA ASP A 77 6.63 -10.33 -6.31
C ASP A 77 7.16 -9.15 -7.15
N GLY A 78 6.86 -7.91 -6.74
CA GLY A 78 7.25 -6.68 -7.42
C GLY A 78 6.13 -6.01 -8.22
N ILE A 79 6.34 -4.75 -8.59
CA ILE A 79 5.30 -3.87 -9.15
C ILE A 79 4.71 -4.37 -10.48
N ASP A 80 5.53 -5.01 -11.32
CA ASP A 80 5.09 -5.53 -12.62
C ASP A 80 4.51 -6.96 -12.53
N SER A 81 4.35 -7.51 -11.32
CA SER A 81 3.89 -8.89 -11.18
C SER A 81 2.47 -9.07 -11.74
N PRO A 82 2.19 -10.20 -12.43
CA PRO A 82 0.85 -10.46 -12.98
C PRO A 82 -0.26 -10.42 -11.92
N GLY A 83 0.04 -10.84 -10.69
CA GLY A 83 -0.90 -10.86 -9.58
C GLY A 83 -1.24 -9.46 -9.04
N LEU A 84 -0.25 -8.56 -8.92
CA LEU A 84 -0.51 -7.17 -8.52
C LEU A 84 -1.27 -6.43 -9.62
N VAL A 85 -0.82 -6.53 -10.87
CA VAL A 85 -1.46 -5.86 -12.01
C VAL A 85 -2.92 -6.29 -12.16
N SER A 86 -3.20 -7.60 -12.08
CA SER A 86 -4.58 -8.13 -12.17
C SER A 86 -5.47 -7.63 -11.04
N LEU A 87 -4.93 -7.52 -9.81
CA LEU A 87 -5.68 -7.04 -8.65
C LEU A 87 -6.01 -5.54 -8.79
N VAL A 88 -5.01 -4.72 -9.16
CA VAL A 88 -5.19 -3.28 -9.33
C VAL A 88 -6.18 -2.98 -10.45
N GLU A 89 -6.03 -3.63 -11.61
CA GLU A 89 -6.96 -3.49 -12.74
C GLU A 89 -8.42 -3.74 -12.31
N ALA A 90 -8.65 -4.80 -11.54
CA ALA A 90 -9.99 -5.15 -11.09
C ALA A 90 -10.57 -4.17 -10.06
N LEU A 91 -9.75 -3.68 -9.12
CA LEU A 91 -10.17 -2.67 -8.15
C LEU A 91 -10.50 -1.34 -8.83
N VAL A 92 -9.65 -0.89 -9.76
CA VAL A 92 -9.87 0.31 -10.57
C VAL A 92 -11.12 0.18 -11.40
N ARG A 93 -11.30 -0.94 -12.12
CA ARG A 93 -12.50 -1.21 -12.93
C ARG A 93 -13.78 -1.23 -12.09
N GLY A 94 -13.70 -1.66 -10.83
CA GLY A 94 -14.83 -1.61 -9.90
C GLY A 94 -15.29 -0.17 -9.61
N GLY A 95 -14.39 0.81 -9.70
CA GLY A 95 -14.71 2.23 -9.60
C GLY A 95 -15.16 2.71 -8.22
N LEU A 96 -15.13 1.84 -7.19
CA LEU A 96 -15.59 2.15 -5.82
C LEU A 96 -14.53 2.86 -4.98
N TYR A 97 -13.25 2.74 -5.35
CA TYR A 97 -12.12 3.13 -4.52
C TYR A 97 -11.10 3.92 -5.34
N ASN A 98 -10.36 4.79 -4.66
CA ASN A 98 -9.13 5.36 -5.19
C ASN A 98 -7.99 4.39 -4.89
N VAL A 99 -7.47 3.75 -5.93
CA VAL A 99 -6.43 2.72 -5.79
C VAL A 99 -5.06 3.35 -5.84
N HIS A 100 -4.27 3.13 -4.81
CA HIS A 100 -2.87 3.55 -4.75
C HIS A 100 -1.97 2.34 -4.58
N VAL A 101 -0.80 2.36 -5.20
CA VAL A 101 0.13 1.24 -5.23
C VAL A 101 1.49 1.68 -4.70
N CYS A 102 2.05 0.90 -3.79
CA CYS A 102 3.43 1.04 -3.36
C CYS A 102 4.02 -0.37 -3.27
N ALA A 103 4.88 -0.74 -4.21
CA ALA A 103 5.35 -2.11 -4.34
C ALA A 103 6.87 -2.17 -4.60
N PRO A 104 7.52 -3.30 -4.28
CA PRO A 104 8.93 -3.47 -4.59
C PRO A 104 9.23 -3.36 -6.09
N GLN A 105 10.39 -2.85 -6.46
CA GLN A 105 10.87 -2.84 -7.86
C GLN A 105 11.18 -4.24 -8.41
N SER A 106 11.35 -5.23 -7.52
CA SER A 106 11.74 -6.61 -7.87
C SER A 106 11.18 -7.62 -6.87
N ASP A 107 11.32 -8.90 -7.17
CA ASP A 107 10.84 -9.98 -6.29
C ASP A 107 11.52 -9.92 -4.91
N LYS A 108 10.67 -9.74 -3.89
CA LYS A 108 10.95 -9.74 -2.44
C LYS A 108 9.95 -10.66 -1.72
N SER A 109 9.44 -11.70 -2.39
CA SER A 109 8.42 -12.63 -1.87
C SER A 109 8.88 -13.36 -0.58
N VAL A 110 10.18 -13.62 -0.43
CA VAL A 110 10.78 -14.31 0.72
C VAL A 110 11.62 -13.36 1.60
N SER A 111 11.15 -12.13 1.78
CA SER A 111 11.84 -11.10 2.57
C SER A 111 11.53 -11.14 4.08
N SER A 112 10.55 -11.94 4.52
CA SER A 112 10.02 -11.91 5.89
C SER A 112 9.64 -10.47 6.32
N HIS A 113 9.65 -10.17 7.62
CA HIS A 113 9.43 -8.83 8.16
C HIS A 113 10.73 -8.00 8.19
N SER A 114 11.45 -7.93 7.07
CA SER A 114 12.67 -7.13 6.99
C SER A 114 12.36 -5.66 6.74
N VAL A 115 13.16 -4.77 7.33
CA VAL A 115 13.11 -3.31 7.14
C VAL A 115 14.49 -2.85 6.68
N THR A 116 14.54 -1.99 5.68
CA THR A 116 15.79 -1.43 5.16
C THR A 116 16.22 -0.23 6.01
N LEU A 117 17.29 -0.39 6.79
CA LEU A 117 17.76 0.65 7.74
C LEU A 117 19.07 1.34 7.34
N HIS A 118 19.98 0.60 6.70
CA HIS A 118 21.37 1.05 6.47
C HIS A 118 21.64 1.50 5.04
N GLU A 119 20.65 1.39 4.16
CA GLU A 119 20.74 1.76 2.76
C GLU A 119 19.65 2.78 2.42
N ALA A 120 19.93 3.64 1.45
CA ALA A 120 18.93 4.57 0.94
C ALA A 120 17.86 3.80 0.15
N ILE A 121 16.59 4.08 0.44
CA ILE A 121 15.47 3.53 -0.32
C ILE A 121 15.19 4.46 -1.50
N ALA A 122 15.33 3.94 -2.72
CA ALA A 122 14.94 4.64 -3.93
C ALA A 122 13.45 4.44 -4.20
N VAL A 123 12.79 5.51 -4.68
CA VAL A 123 11.38 5.50 -5.04
C VAL A 123 11.20 6.18 -6.39
N THR A 124 10.51 5.50 -7.31
CA THR A 124 10.17 6.03 -8.64
C THR A 124 8.67 5.92 -8.84
N SER A 125 8.07 6.85 -9.58
CA SER A 125 6.69 6.71 -10.04
C SER A 125 6.60 5.57 -11.06
N ALA A 126 5.55 4.77 -10.97
CA ALA A 126 5.26 3.71 -11.92
C ALA A 126 3.91 3.96 -12.60
N GLU A 127 3.78 3.49 -13.85
CA GLU A 127 2.57 3.66 -14.64
C GLU A 127 1.66 2.44 -14.46
N ILE A 128 0.53 2.63 -13.77
CA ILE A 128 -0.54 1.62 -13.67
C ILE A 128 -1.87 2.31 -13.96
N ASN A 129 -2.57 1.85 -15.01
CA ASN A 129 -3.78 2.49 -15.49
C ASN A 129 -4.84 2.68 -14.38
N GLY A 130 -5.19 3.93 -14.13
CA GLY A 130 -6.21 4.33 -13.16
C GLY A 130 -5.80 4.22 -11.68
N ALA A 131 -4.51 4.06 -11.39
CA ALA A 131 -3.96 4.07 -10.04
C ALA A 131 -2.73 4.98 -9.94
N ILE A 132 -2.52 5.60 -8.77
CA ILE A 132 -1.23 6.27 -8.46
C ILE A 132 -0.28 5.21 -7.93
N ALA A 133 0.86 4.99 -8.59
CA ALA A 133 1.77 3.91 -8.26
C ALA A 133 3.21 4.38 -8.05
N TYR A 134 3.88 3.77 -7.06
CA TYR A 134 5.30 3.93 -6.80
C TYR A 134 5.98 2.57 -6.70
N GLU A 135 7.11 2.44 -7.38
CA GLU A 135 8.06 1.35 -7.17
C GLU A 135 9.12 1.76 -6.16
N VAL A 136 9.54 0.80 -5.33
CA VAL A 136 10.42 1.04 -4.19
C VAL A 136 11.54 0.01 -4.18
N SER A 137 12.79 0.42 -3.93
CA SER A 137 13.93 -0.50 -3.93
C SER A 137 13.97 -1.48 -2.75
N GLY A 138 13.18 -1.19 -1.70
CA GLY A 138 13.09 -1.94 -0.46
C GLY A 138 12.16 -3.15 -0.49
N THR A 139 11.71 -3.53 0.70
CA THR A 139 10.85 -4.69 0.97
C THR A 139 9.37 -4.30 0.95
N PRO A 140 8.42 -5.26 0.98
CA PRO A 140 6.99 -4.94 1.11
C PRO A 140 6.67 -4.18 2.40
N VAL A 141 7.43 -4.40 3.47
CA VAL A 141 7.32 -3.65 4.73
C VAL A 141 7.71 -2.20 4.50
N ASP A 142 8.88 -1.96 3.89
CA ASP A 142 9.34 -0.61 3.54
C ASP A 142 8.32 0.13 2.67
N CYS A 143 7.72 -0.56 1.69
CA CYS A 143 6.68 0.00 0.82
C CYS A 143 5.47 0.49 1.62
N VAL A 144 4.97 -0.33 2.54
CA VAL A 144 3.82 0.01 3.39
C VAL A 144 4.17 1.12 4.37
N SER A 145 5.31 1.05 5.07
CA SER A 145 5.73 2.08 6.02
C SER A 145 5.93 3.42 5.31
N LEU A 146 6.56 3.44 4.12
CA LEU A 146 6.73 4.65 3.31
C LEU A 146 5.39 5.22 2.85
N ALA A 147 4.47 4.38 2.36
CA ALA A 147 3.14 4.83 1.95
C ALA A 147 2.36 5.45 3.12
N LEU A 148 2.38 4.80 4.29
CA LEU A 148 1.65 5.25 5.48
C LEU A 148 2.33 6.41 6.23
N SER A 149 3.59 6.72 5.92
CA SER A 149 4.30 7.86 6.50
C SER A 149 3.81 9.23 6.04
N GLY A 150 3.02 9.29 4.96
CA GLY A 150 2.62 10.52 4.28
C GLY A 150 3.70 11.13 3.39
N ALA A 151 4.82 10.43 3.17
CA ALA A 151 5.89 10.92 2.31
C ALA A 151 5.60 10.79 0.80
N LEU A 152 4.89 9.72 0.42
CA LEU A 152 4.60 9.41 -0.99
C LEU A 152 3.20 9.85 -1.40
N PHE A 153 2.25 9.88 -0.46
CA PHE A 153 0.87 10.19 -0.74
C PHE A 153 0.32 11.26 0.20
N SER A 154 -0.60 12.08 -0.30
CA SER A 154 -1.17 13.21 0.46
C SER A 154 -2.33 12.84 1.39
N TRP A 155 -2.81 11.59 1.36
CA TRP A 155 -3.85 11.11 2.28
C TRP A 155 -3.26 10.75 3.65
N SER A 156 -4.09 10.82 4.70
CA SER A 156 -3.65 10.55 6.08
C SER A 156 -3.63 9.07 6.45
N LYS A 157 -4.63 8.30 6.00
CA LYS A 157 -4.75 6.86 6.25
C LYS A 157 -5.64 6.19 5.21
N PRO A 158 -5.28 5.02 4.66
CA PRO A 158 -6.14 4.29 3.75
C PRO A 158 -7.21 3.50 4.53
N LEU A 159 -8.31 3.17 3.87
CA LEU A 159 -9.35 2.33 4.45
C LEU A 159 -8.85 0.90 4.68
N LEU A 160 -8.06 0.40 3.73
CA LEU A 160 -7.56 -0.98 3.68
C LEU A 160 -6.20 -1.01 2.99
N VAL A 161 -5.31 -1.88 3.48
CA VAL A 161 -4.10 -2.31 2.76
C VAL A 161 -4.29 -3.74 2.25
N ILE A 162 -4.04 -3.98 0.95
CA ILE A 162 -4.06 -5.31 0.36
C ILE A 162 -2.64 -5.66 -0.09
N SER A 163 -2.07 -6.71 0.49
CA SER A 163 -0.79 -7.26 0.06
C SER A 163 -1.03 -8.51 -0.80
N GLY A 164 -0.77 -8.43 -2.10
CA GLY A 164 -1.00 -9.52 -3.05
C GLY A 164 -1.36 -9.06 -4.47
N ILE A 165 -1.79 -9.95 -5.36
CA ILE A 165 -1.84 -11.41 -5.18
C ILE A 165 -0.46 -12.01 -5.39
N ASN A 166 0.05 -12.73 -4.40
CA ASN A 166 1.37 -13.37 -4.47
C ASN A 166 1.35 -14.67 -5.28
N ARG A 167 2.44 -14.95 -6.00
CA ARG A 167 2.72 -16.25 -6.60
C ARG A 167 3.22 -17.23 -5.53
N GLY A 168 2.45 -18.29 -5.33
CA GLY A 168 2.78 -19.38 -4.40
C GLY A 168 2.11 -19.22 -3.05
N SER A 169 1.86 -20.37 -2.40
CA SER A 169 1.15 -20.40 -1.12
C SER A 169 2.00 -19.93 0.05
N ASN A 170 1.39 -19.14 0.94
CA ASN A 170 1.96 -18.69 2.20
C ASN A 170 1.35 -19.42 3.41
N CYS A 171 0.77 -20.62 3.23
CA CYS A 171 0.21 -21.42 4.34
C CYS A 171 1.27 -21.90 5.35
N GLY A 172 0.83 -22.05 6.61
CA GLY A 172 1.62 -22.68 7.68
C GLY A 172 2.92 -21.91 7.97
N HIS A 173 4.05 -22.62 8.02
CA HIS A 173 5.34 -22.01 8.35
C HIS A 173 5.83 -21.00 7.29
N ARG A 174 5.29 -21.03 6.07
CA ARG A 174 5.70 -20.12 4.99
C ARG A 174 5.30 -18.67 5.30
N MET A 175 4.27 -18.45 6.10
CA MET A 175 3.88 -17.13 6.60
C MET A 175 5.02 -16.37 7.28
N ILE A 176 5.93 -17.08 7.96
CA ILE A 176 7.03 -16.47 8.72
C ILE A 176 8.01 -15.77 7.76
N TYR A 177 8.26 -16.37 6.60
CA TYR A 177 9.23 -15.89 5.63
C TYR A 177 8.60 -15.05 4.51
N SER A 178 7.26 -14.97 4.49
CA SER A 178 6.52 -14.29 3.44
C SER A 178 6.60 -12.76 3.59
N GLY A 179 7.09 -12.10 2.53
CA GLY A 179 7.03 -10.65 2.41
C GLY A 179 5.61 -10.10 2.27
N VAL A 180 4.70 -10.89 1.70
CA VAL A 180 3.29 -10.48 1.50
C VAL A 180 2.54 -10.45 2.82
N VAL A 181 2.73 -11.49 3.63
CA VAL A 181 2.23 -11.53 5.00
C VAL A 181 2.88 -10.41 5.82
N ALA A 182 4.16 -10.11 5.59
CA ALA A 182 4.84 -9.01 6.26
C ALA A 182 4.26 -7.63 5.92
N GLY A 183 3.96 -7.35 4.65
CA GLY A 183 3.33 -6.08 4.26
C GLY A 183 1.95 -5.90 4.89
N ALA A 184 1.10 -6.94 4.90
CA ALA A 184 -0.19 -6.88 5.59
C ALA A 184 -0.03 -6.68 7.11
N ARG A 185 0.94 -7.36 7.72
CA ARG A 185 1.24 -7.24 9.14
C ARG A 185 1.80 -5.86 9.52
N GLU A 186 2.60 -5.24 8.66
CA GLU A 186 3.09 -3.87 8.86
C GLU A 186 1.94 -2.87 8.85
N ALA A 187 1.01 -2.99 7.90
CA ALA A 187 -0.20 -2.16 7.89
C ALA A 187 -1.00 -2.29 9.20
N LEU A 188 -1.12 -3.52 9.73
CA LEU A 188 -1.74 -3.77 11.03
C LEU A 188 -0.98 -3.10 12.18
N PHE A 189 0.36 -3.11 12.17
CA PHE A 189 1.17 -2.37 13.16
C PHE A 189 0.91 -0.86 13.12
N CYS A 190 0.69 -0.31 11.93
CA CYS A 190 0.25 1.08 11.75
C CYS A 190 -1.24 1.31 12.04
N GLY A 191 -1.95 0.30 12.55
CA GLY A 191 -3.36 0.35 12.92
C GLY A 191 -4.32 0.42 11.72
N VAL A 192 -3.88 0.03 10.52
CA VAL A 192 -4.70 -0.03 9.31
C VAL A 192 -5.21 -1.47 9.12
N PRO A 193 -6.51 -1.69 8.85
CA PRO A 193 -7.00 -3.00 8.42
C PRO A 193 -6.25 -3.51 7.18
N SER A 194 -5.96 -4.81 7.14
CA SER A 194 -5.17 -5.37 6.06
C SER A 194 -5.53 -6.81 5.68
N LEU A 195 -5.27 -7.13 4.41
CA LEU A 195 -5.42 -8.46 3.83
C LEU A 195 -4.09 -8.89 3.21
N SER A 196 -3.72 -10.16 3.36
CA SER A 196 -2.71 -10.81 2.52
C SER A 196 -3.38 -11.84 1.62
N ILE A 197 -3.05 -11.84 0.33
CA ILE A 197 -3.68 -12.71 -0.67
C ILE A 197 -2.59 -13.45 -1.45
N SER A 198 -2.68 -14.78 -1.45
CA SER A 198 -1.73 -15.66 -2.14
C SER A 198 -2.46 -16.68 -3.00
N LEU A 199 -1.99 -16.88 -4.22
CA LEU A 199 -2.44 -17.97 -5.09
C LEU A 199 -1.46 -19.13 -4.96
N ASN A 200 -1.94 -20.35 -4.71
CA ASN A 200 -1.14 -21.57 -4.76
C ASN A 200 -0.79 -21.95 -6.21
N TRP A 201 -0.07 -21.04 -6.86
CA TRP A 201 0.38 -21.12 -8.23
C TRP A 201 1.54 -22.12 -8.32
N LYS A 202 1.46 -23.04 -9.27
CA LYS A 202 2.48 -24.07 -9.51
C LYS A 202 2.91 -24.04 -10.96
N LYS A 203 4.22 -24.08 -11.18
CA LYS A 203 4.83 -23.92 -12.51
C LYS A 203 4.27 -24.86 -13.58
N ASP A 204 3.95 -26.10 -13.20
CA ASP A 204 3.53 -27.13 -14.15
C ASP A 204 2.00 -27.33 -14.19
N GLU A 205 1.24 -26.65 -13.33
CA GLU A 205 -0.23 -26.81 -13.22
C GLU A 205 -0.98 -25.48 -13.45
N SER A 206 -0.32 -24.33 -13.32
CA SER A 206 -0.95 -23.01 -13.33
C SER A 206 -0.52 -22.16 -14.53
N GLN A 207 -1.39 -21.23 -14.90
CA GLN A 207 -1.17 -20.26 -15.96
C GLN A 207 -1.20 -18.84 -15.38
N GLU A 208 -0.65 -17.85 -16.08
CA GLU A 208 -0.74 -16.46 -15.63
C GLU A 208 -2.18 -15.93 -15.62
N SER A 209 -3.05 -16.47 -16.49
CA SER A 209 -4.48 -16.19 -16.47
C SER A 209 -5.15 -16.54 -15.15
N ASP A 210 -4.58 -17.47 -14.37
CA ASP A 210 -5.15 -17.89 -13.09
C ASP A 210 -5.13 -16.75 -12.05
N PHE A 211 -4.28 -15.73 -12.23
CA PHE A 211 -4.34 -14.52 -11.39
C PHE A 211 -5.63 -13.74 -11.59
N LYS A 212 -6.18 -13.70 -12.80
CA LYS A 212 -7.49 -13.07 -13.05
C LYS A 212 -8.63 -13.85 -12.39
N ASP A 213 -8.56 -15.18 -12.46
CA ASP A 213 -9.51 -16.06 -11.76
C ASP A 213 -9.41 -15.90 -10.24
N ALA A 214 -8.18 -15.82 -9.71
CA ALA A 214 -7.91 -15.57 -8.30
C ALA A 214 -8.52 -14.25 -7.83
N VAL A 215 -8.33 -13.17 -8.60
CA VAL A 215 -8.95 -11.87 -8.32
C VAL A 215 -10.47 -11.97 -8.34
N ALA A 216 -11.06 -12.61 -9.36
CA ALA A 216 -12.51 -12.76 -9.47
C ALA A 216 -13.11 -13.47 -8.24
N VAL A 217 -12.39 -14.46 -7.70
CA VAL A 217 -12.78 -15.20 -6.50
C VAL A 217 -12.59 -14.37 -5.21
N CYS A 218 -11.56 -13.53 -5.13
CA CYS A 218 -11.27 -12.72 -3.95
C CYS A 218 -12.06 -11.40 -3.88
N LEU A 219 -12.52 -10.83 -5.00
CA LEU A 219 -13.26 -9.56 -5.00
C LEU A 219 -14.47 -9.54 -4.06
N PRO A 220 -15.34 -10.57 -4.01
CA PRO A 220 -16.44 -10.61 -3.03
C PRO A 220 -15.97 -10.57 -1.57
N VAL A 221 -14.82 -11.20 -1.28
CA VAL A 221 -14.21 -11.24 0.06
C VAL A 221 -13.64 -9.86 0.42
N ILE A 222 -12.90 -9.23 -0.51
CA ILE A 222 -12.38 -7.86 -0.33
C ILE A 222 -13.53 -6.89 -0.06
N ASN A 223 -14.60 -6.95 -0.86
CA ASN A 223 -15.78 -6.10 -0.68
C ASN A 223 -16.51 -6.38 0.64
N ALA A 224 -16.53 -7.63 1.12
CA ALA A 224 -17.08 -7.97 2.43
C ALA A 224 -16.23 -7.39 3.56
N ALA A 225 -14.91 -7.57 3.50
CA ALA A 225 -13.99 -7.00 4.47
C ALA A 225 -14.11 -5.47 4.55
N ILE A 226 -14.23 -4.78 3.41
CA ILE A 226 -14.44 -3.33 3.36
C ILE A 226 -15.75 -2.94 4.06
N ARG A 227 -16.87 -3.60 3.76
CA ARG A 227 -18.14 -3.34 4.46
C ARG A 227 -18.03 -3.56 5.98
N ASP A 228 -17.29 -4.57 6.41
CA ASP A 228 -17.09 -4.84 7.82
C ASP A 228 -16.19 -3.80 8.48
N ILE A 229 -15.19 -3.26 7.77
CA ILE A 229 -14.36 -2.14 8.23
C ILE A 229 -15.21 -0.89 8.44
N GLU A 230 -16.03 -0.53 7.45
CA GLU A 230 -16.91 0.65 7.50
C GLU A 230 -17.93 0.56 8.65
N LYS A 231 -18.43 -0.65 8.94
CA LYS A 231 -19.34 -0.90 10.07
C LYS A 231 -18.63 -1.08 11.42
N GLY A 232 -17.30 -1.12 11.43
CA GLY A 232 -16.50 -1.34 12.65
C GLY A 232 -16.52 -2.78 13.17
N PHE A 233 -16.91 -3.76 12.33
CA PHE A 233 -16.93 -5.19 12.65
C PHE A 233 -15.63 -5.92 12.28
N PHE A 234 -14.78 -5.32 11.45
CA PHE A 234 -13.48 -5.91 11.13
C PHE A 234 -12.59 -5.99 12.40
N PRO A 235 -11.97 -7.14 12.71
CA PRO A 235 -11.32 -7.29 14.00
C PRO A 235 -10.02 -6.46 14.10
N LYS A 236 -9.85 -5.79 15.26
CA LYS A 236 -8.89 -4.68 15.45
C LYS A 236 -7.44 -5.11 15.77
N SER A 237 -7.11 -6.39 15.75
CA SER A 237 -5.79 -6.91 16.16
C SER A 237 -5.29 -8.07 15.31
N CYS A 238 -5.85 -8.22 14.11
CA CYS A 238 -5.47 -9.24 13.16
C CYS A 238 -5.60 -8.69 11.75
N PHE A 239 -4.86 -9.31 10.84
CA PHE A 239 -5.07 -9.18 9.40
C PHE A 239 -5.68 -10.48 8.87
N MET A 240 -6.35 -10.42 7.74
CA MET A 240 -6.93 -11.61 7.11
C MET A 240 -5.93 -12.18 6.10
N ASN A 241 -5.52 -13.43 6.28
CA ASN A 241 -4.76 -14.17 5.26
C ASN A 241 -5.71 -14.99 4.40
N ILE A 242 -5.60 -14.83 3.08
CA ILE A 242 -6.43 -15.48 2.07
C ILE A 242 -5.55 -16.32 1.17
N GLU A 243 -5.81 -17.62 1.15
CA GLU A 243 -5.07 -18.58 0.35
C GLU A 243 -6.00 -19.19 -0.70
N ILE A 244 -5.66 -18.96 -1.96
CA ILE A 244 -6.44 -19.40 -3.10
C ILE A 244 -5.81 -20.70 -3.62
N PRO A 245 -6.58 -21.77 -3.79
CA PRO A 245 -6.07 -23.04 -4.30
C PRO A 245 -5.60 -22.91 -5.75
N THR A 246 -4.84 -23.91 -6.20
CA THR A 246 -4.52 -24.09 -7.61
C THR A 246 -5.82 -24.21 -8.42
N SER A 247 -5.89 -23.53 -9.58
CA SER A 247 -7.09 -23.42 -10.42
C SER A 247 -8.32 -22.82 -9.69
N PRO A 248 -8.32 -21.50 -9.44
CA PRO A 248 -9.35 -20.83 -8.61
C PRO A 248 -10.77 -20.99 -9.15
N SER A 249 -10.93 -21.05 -10.47
CA SER A 249 -12.23 -21.21 -11.14
C SER A 249 -12.90 -22.56 -10.83
N ALA A 250 -12.12 -23.62 -10.64
CA ALA A 250 -12.60 -24.96 -10.31
C ALA A 250 -12.78 -25.19 -8.80
N ASN A 251 -12.04 -24.47 -7.95
CA ASN A 251 -11.91 -24.76 -6.52
C ASN A 251 -12.38 -23.61 -5.61
N LYS A 252 -13.49 -22.95 -5.96
CA LYS A 252 -14.02 -21.78 -5.22
C LYS A 252 -14.31 -22.05 -3.73
N VAL A 253 -14.56 -23.31 -3.36
CA VAL A 253 -14.92 -23.73 -2.00
C VAL A 253 -13.70 -23.87 -1.07
N SER A 254 -12.49 -23.98 -1.63
CA SER A 254 -11.28 -24.30 -0.86
C SER A 254 -10.43 -23.08 -0.50
N ILE A 255 -11.01 -21.88 -0.50
CA ILE A 255 -10.31 -20.68 -0.03
C ILE A 255 -10.12 -20.80 1.48
N LEU A 256 -8.87 -20.89 1.92
CA LEU A 256 -8.55 -20.86 3.33
C LEU A 256 -8.43 -19.41 3.77
N MET A 257 -9.29 -19.01 4.71
CA MET A 257 -9.29 -17.68 5.32
C MET A 257 -9.11 -17.81 6.82
N TYR A 258 -8.17 -17.06 7.38
CA TYR A 258 -8.02 -16.96 8.83
C TYR A 258 -7.49 -15.60 9.21
N PHE A 259 -7.91 -15.16 10.39
CA PHE A 259 -7.36 -13.98 11.04
C PHE A 259 -6.07 -14.36 11.74
N SER A 260 -4.96 -13.77 11.32
CA SER A 260 -3.68 -13.99 11.99
C SER A 260 -3.47 -12.91 13.04
N GLN A 261 -3.39 -13.32 14.31
CA GLN A 261 -3.00 -12.41 15.40
C GLN A 261 -1.47 -12.29 15.44
N ILE A 262 -0.96 -11.08 15.72
CA ILE A 262 0.48 -10.82 15.84
C ILE A 262 1.13 -11.72 16.90
N ALA A 263 0.43 -11.95 18.02
CA ALA A 263 0.93 -12.71 19.16
C ALA A 263 1.24 -14.17 18.81
N GLU A 264 0.42 -14.83 17.99
CA GLU A 264 0.63 -16.24 17.61
C GLU A 264 1.88 -16.42 16.75
N GLN A 265 2.17 -15.47 15.85
CA GLN A 265 3.37 -15.53 15.02
C GLN A 265 4.65 -15.30 15.81
N MET A 266 4.63 -14.39 16.79
CA MET A 266 5.75 -14.16 17.71
C MET A 266 5.98 -15.34 18.66
N LEU A 267 4.90 -15.96 19.16
CA LEU A 267 4.98 -17.10 20.08
C LEU A 267 5.61 -18.33 19.41
N LEU A 268 5.27 -18.60 18.15
CA LEU A 268 5.87 -19.69 17.36
C LEU A 268 7.38 -19.48 17.12
N LEU A 269 7.79 -18.24 16.86
CA LEU A 269 9.21 -17.87 16.72
C LEU A 269 9.98 -18.05 18.04
N ILE A 270 9.41 -17.56 19.15
CA ILE A 270 10.01 -17.71 20.49
C ILE A 270 10.12 -19.19 20.87
N TYR A 271 9.06 -19.97 20.69
CA TYR A 271 9.05 -21.39 21.02
C TYR A 271 10.15 -22.17 20.28
N ARG A 272 10.41 -21.84 19.01
CA ARG A 272 11.50 -22.45 18.24
C ARG A 272 12.89 -21.98 18.64
N GLN A 273 13.07 -20.69 18.92
CA GLN A 273 14.36 -20.18 19.42
C GLN A 273 14.71 -20.83 20.77
N CYS A 274 13.70 -21.06 21.62
CA CYS A 274 13.85 -21.79 22.88
C CYS A 274 14.13 -23.29 22.66
N ALA A 275 13.44 -23.94 21.73
CA ALA A 275 13.65 -25.36 21.43
C ALA A 275 15.03 -25.66 20.82
N HIS A 276 15.59 -24.74 20.01
CA HIS A 276 16.92 -24.91 19.42
C HIS A 276 18.06 -24.65 20.42
N ASN A 277 17.82 -23.87 21.48
CA ASN A 277 18.79 -23.61 22.55
C ASN A 277 18.74 -24.65 23.69
N TYR A 278 17.80 -25.59 23.66
CA TYR A 278 17.74 -26.71 24.59
C TYR A 278 18.48 -27.92 24.00
N ARG A 279 19.81 -27.96 24.12
CA ARG A 279 20.52 -29.25 24.11
C ARG A 279 20.36 -29.85 25.51
N PRO A 280 19.77 -31.04 25.68
CA PRO A 280 19.85 -31.72 26.97
C PRO A 280 21.33 -31.98 27.26
N LEU A 281 21.80 -31.53 28.42
CA LEU A 281 23.06 -31.97 28.98
C LEU A 281 22.94 -33.49 29.17
N SER A 282 23.64 -34.26 28.35
CA SER A 282 23.81 -35.69 28.57
C SER A 282 24.67 -35.89 29.81
N ASN A 283 24.11 -36.54 30.83
CA ASN A 283 24.84 -37.08 31.98
C ASN A 283 25.76 -38.23 31.56
#